data_AF-A0AAU8YU13-F1
#
_entry.id   AF-A0AAU8YU13-F1
#
_cell.length_a   1.000
_cell.length_b   1.000
_cell.length_c   1.000
_cell.angle_alpha   90.00
_cell.angle_beta   90.00
_cell.angle_gamma   90.00
#
_symmetry.space_group_name_H-M   'P 1'
#
loop_
_entity.id
_entity.type
_entity.pdbx_description
1 polymer ?
#
loop_
_entity_poly.entity_id
_entity_poly.type
_entity_poly.pdbx_seq_one_letter_code
_entity_poly.pdbx_strand_id
1 'polypeptide(L)' 'MVYVNGNSISNSDNLCLYDYLIREGYKISFVAVECNGFIVPKNQYKEKILTDGDVIEVVSFVGGG' A
#
# COMPACT_ATOMS: atom_id res chain seq x y z
N MET A 1 4.14 -8.31 11.81
CA MET A 1 4.68 -8.24 10.44
C MET A 1 3.65 -7.51 9.58
N VAL A 2 4.04 -6.84 8.48
CA VAL A 2 3.08 -6.23 7.54
C VAL A 2 2.83 -7.20 6.39
N TYR A 3 1.58 -7.28 5.93
CA TYR A 3 1.18 -8.07 4.77
C TYR A 3 0.70 -7.14 3.65
N VAL A 4 1.18 -7.37 2.43
CA VAL A 4 0.71 -6.65 1.24
C VAL A 4 0.31 -7.66 0.18
N ASN A 5 -0.96 -7.62 -0.25
CA ASN A 5 -1.55 -8.60 -1.18
C ASN A 5 -1.23 -10.05 -0.76
N GLY A 6 -1.37 -10.35 0.53
CA GLY A 6 -1.03 -11.65 1.13
C GLY A 6 0.46 -11.97 1.33
N ASN A 7 1.39 -11.14 0.85
CA ASN A 7 2.83 -11.36 1.00
C ASN A 7 3.36 -10.63 2.24
N SER A 8 4.10 -11.33 3.10
CA SER A 8 4.78 -10.71 4.23
C SER A 8 5.95 -9.87 3.75
N ILE A 9 6.04 -8.62 4.21
CA ILE A 9 7.21 -7.77 3.98
C ILE A 9 7.99 -7.60 5.28
N SER A 10 9.31 -7.78 5.19
CA SER A 10 10.26 -7.38 6.23
C SER A 10 10.76 -5.95 5.95
N ASN A 11 11.15 -5.23 7.00
CA ASN A 11 11.69 -3.86 6.93
C ASN A 11 10.65 -2.76 6.61
N SER A 12 9.53 -2.76 7.32
CA SER A 12 8.53 -1.67 7.28
C SER A 12 8.82 -0.53 8.25
N ASP A 13 9.94 -0.57 9.00
CA ASP A 13 10.27 0.45 9.99
C ASP A 13 10.34 1.85 9.36
N ASN A 14 9.48 2.76 9.83
CA ASN A 14 9.31 4.11 9.31
C ASN A 14 9.02 4.21 7.80
N LEU A 15 8.56 3.13 7.16
CA LEU A 15 8.17 3.15 5.76
C LEU A 15 6.73 3.65 5.63
N CYS A 16 6.53 4.78 4.95
CA CYS A 16 5.18 5.22 4.61
C CYS A 16 4.64 4.43 3.41
N LEU A 17 3.31 4.32 3.32
CA LEU A 17 2.63 3.60 2.25
C LEU A 17 3.02 4.14 0.86
N TYR A 18 3.16 5.47 0.72
CA TYR A 18 3.60 6.07 -0.54
C TYR A 18 4.97 5.55 -0.99
N ASP A 19 5.97 5.56 -0.10
CA ASP A 19 7.33 5.14 -0.42
C ASP A 19 7.40 3.64 -0.72
N TYR A 20 6.63 2.83 0.03
CA TYR A 20 6.47 1.41 -0.28
C TYR A 20 5.93 1.21 -1.71
N LEU A 21 4.82 1.88 -2.06
CA LEU A 21 4.20 1.73 -3.38
C LEU A 21 5.16 2.11 -4.51
N ILE A 22 5.91 3.21 -4.35
CA ILE A 22 6.91 3.64 -5.33
C ILE A 22 8.06 2.63 -5.43
N ARG A 23 8.55 2.12 -4.31
CA ARG A 23 9.65 1.14 -4.26
C ARG A 23 9.28 -0.16 -4.99
N GLU A 24 8.06 -0.63 -4.82
CA GLU A 24 7.56 -1.84 -5.49
C GLU A 24 7.09 -1.59 -6.94
N GLY A 25 7.23 -0.35 -7.45
CA GLY A 25 6.97 -0.02 -8.86
C GLY A 25 5.50 0.30 -9.19
N TYR A 26 4.64 0.48 -8.18
CA TYR A 26 3.25 0.87 -8.40
C TYR A 26 3.15 2.30 -8.92
N LYS A 27 2.27 2.51 -9.90
CA LYS A 27 1.89 3.86 -10.35
C LYS A 27 0.78 4.39 -9.45
N ILE A 28 1.09 5.37 -8.60
CA ILE A 28 0.14 5.95 -7.61
C ILE A 28 -1.18 6.42 -8.24
N SER A 29 -1.12 6.94 -9.48
CA SER A 29 -2.32 7.35 -10.22
C SER A 29 -3.23 6.17 -10.61
N PHE A 30 -2.69 4.96 -10.73
CA PHE A 30 -3.39 3.75 -11.20
C PHE A 30 -3.67 2.72 -10.11
N VAL A 31 -3.44 3.05 -8.84
CA VAL A 31 -3.75 2.15 -7.73
C VAL A 31 -4.77 2.73 -6.77
N ALA A 32 -5.57 1.85 -6.17
CA ALA A 32 -6.30 2.10 -4.93
C ALA A 32 -5.74 1.17 -3.86
N VAL A 33 -5.70 1.66 -2.62
CA VAL A 33 -5.16 0.91 -1.48
C VAL A 33 -6.19 0.82 -0.37
N GLU A 34 -6.35 -0.38 0.15
CA GLU A 34 -7.04 -0.69 1.39
C GLU A 34 -6.02 -1.02 2.47
N CYS A 35 -6.28 -0.60 3.71
CA CYS A 35 -5.54 -0.98 4.90
C CYS A 35 -6.52 -1.46 5.96
N ASN A 36 -6.41 -2.72 6.38
CA ASN A 36 -7.23 -3.33 7.43
C ASN A 36 -8.75 -3.20 7.19
N GLY A 37 -9.23 -3.37 5.95
CA GLY A 37 -10.64 -3.24 5.62
C GLY A 37 -11.09 -1.83 5.22
N PHE A 38 -10.21 -0.82 5.29
CA PHE A 38 -10.56 0.57 5.00
C PHE A 38 -9.75 1.13 3.83
N ILE A 39 -10.43 1.75 2.87
CA ILE A 39 -9.76 2.45 1.77
C ILE A 39 -8.97 3.64 2.33
N VAL A 40 -7.68 3.68 2.01
CA VAL A 40 -6.81 4.81 2.33
C VAL A 40 -6.96 5.86 1.22
N PRO A 41 -7.38 7.09 1.52
CA PRO A 41 -7.37 8.19 0.55
C PRO A 41 -5.96 8.46 0.00
N LYS A 42 -5.83 8.73 -1.30
CA LYS A 42 -4.52 8.94 -1.95
C LYS A 42 -3.69 10.07 -1.34
N ASN A 43 -4.34 11.12 -0.85
CA ASN A 43 -3.66 12.23 -0.17
C ASN A 43 -3.04 11.82 1.17
N GLN A 44 -3.49 10.73 1.78
CA GLN A 44 -2.98 10.21 3.05
C GLN A 44 -1.87 9.17 2.88
N TYR A 45 -1.50 8.75 1.66
CA TYR A 45 -0.47 7.72 1.46
C TYR A 45 0.89 8.10 2.06
N LYS A 46 1.24 9.38 2.07
CA LYS A 46 2.49 9.87 2.66
C LYS A 46 2.45 9.91 4.19
N GLU A 47 1.26 10.00 4.77
CA GLU A 47 1.03 10.10 6.22
C GLU A 47 0.84 8.72 6.85
N LYS A 48 0.35 7.74 6.07
CA LYS A 48 0.15 6.37 6.54
C LYS A 48 1.49 5.65 6.67
N ILE A 49 2.00 5.58 7.88
CA ILE A 49 3.13 4.71 8.24
C ILE A 49 2.65 3.25 8.30
N LEU A 50 3.40 2.34 7.69
CA LEU A 50 3.14 0.91 7.75
C LEU A 50 3.53 0.39 9.12
N THR A 51 2.58 -0.21 9.83
CA THR A 51 2.75 -0.66 11.21
C THR A 51 2.56 -2.16 11.31
N ASP A 52 3.27 -2.78 12.25
CA ASP A 52 3.17 -4.22 12.50
C ASP A 52 1.71 -4.67 12.65
N GLY A 53 1.31 -5.69 11.86
CA GLY A 53 -0.06 -6.18 11.83
C GLY A 53 -0.94 -5.58 10.74
N ASP A 54 -0.49 -4.55 10.02
CA ASP A 54 -1.21 -4.01 8.87
C ASP A 54 -1.37 -5.08 7.77
N VAL A 55 -2.60 -5.18 7.25
CA VAL A 55 -2.96 -5.92 6.04
C VAL A 55 -3.34 -4.91 4.98
N ILE A 56 -2.52 -4.82 3.94
CA ILE A 56 -2.65 -3.87 2.85
C ILE A 56 -3.09 -4.62 1.59
N GLU A 57 -4.15 -4.16 0.94
CA GLU A 57 -4.54 -4.62 -0.39
C GLU A 57 -4.34 -3.49 -1.40
N VAL A 58 -3.47 -3.71 -2.38
CA VAL A 58 -3.15 -2.80 -3.48
C VAL A 58 -3.75 -3.36 -4.75
N VAL A 59 -4.76 -2.69 -5.27
CA VAL A 59 -5.38 -3.04 -6.55
C VAL A 59 -4.97 -2.04 -7.62
N SER A 60 -4.58 -2.56 -8.79
CA SER A 60 -4.24 -1.75 -9.95
C SER A 60 -5.38 -1.77 -10.95
N PHE A 61 -5.72 -0.61 -11.52
CA PHE A 61 -6.61 -0.56 -12.67
C PHE A 61 -5.89 -1.17 -13.87
N VAL A 62 -6.32 -2.36 -14.28
CA VAL A 62 -5.95 -2.91 -15.58
C VAL A 62 -6.81 -2.22 -16.63
N GLY A 63 -6.20 -1.56 -17.61
CA GLY A 63 -6.92 -0.93 -18.70
C GLY A 63 -7.64 -2.00 -19.51
N GLY A 64 -8.96 -2.11 -19.34
CA GLY A 64 -9.80 -3.06 -20.05
C GLY A 64 -10.41 -2.39 -21.28
N GLY A 65 -10.04 -2.89 -22.46
CA GLY A 65 -10.78 -2.83 -23.70
C GLY A 65 -10.86 -4.24 -24.26
#